data_AF-A0AAN5C7E9-F1
#
_entry.id   AF-A0AAN5C7E9-F1
#
_cell.length_a   1.000
_cell.length_b   1.000
_cell.length_c   1.000
_cell.angle_alpha   90.00
_cell.angle_beta   90.00
_cell.angle_gamma   90.00
#
_symmetry.space_group_name_H-M   'P 1'
#
loop_
_entity.id
_entity.type
_entity.pdbx_description
1 polymer ?
#
loop_
_entity_poly.entity_id
_entity_poly.type
_entity_poly.pdbx_seq_one_letter_code
_entity_poly.pdbx_strand_id
1 'polypeptide(L)'
;CEYTTSLYDLVPLQAVQWLFVVMSAMSIGLICYTARHYLHMTIFDDVTKELIIALYVYIAIYALCLFTIQLTQLIYRYIASEKCEAQLPKTWCILRYCITMLVVSLIVIHVGITVQHMLSTFLFGSRVQKIFTRIAILISFLWPVVLGAIAYRNDSLEGRTAYCSGITAGSAYVLSIDMF
;
A
#
# COMPACT_ATOMS: atom_id res chain seq x y z
N CYS A 1 22.37 -3.98 17.27
CA CYS A 1 21.60 -3.42 18.41
C CYS A 1 21.54 -1.90 18.33
N GLU A 2 22.68 -1.24 18.13
CA GLU A 2 22.82 0.23 18.04
C GLU A 2 21.81 0.91 17.08
N TYR A 3 21.61 0.34 15.90
CA TYR A 3 20.61 0.85 14.96
C TYR A 3 19.17 0.77 15.51
N THR A 4 18.81 -0.35 16.14
CA THR A 4 17.48 -0.53 16.75
C THR A 4 17.25 0.45 17.90
N THR A 5 18.26 0.68 18.73
CA THR A 5 18.18 1.64 19.85
C THR A 5 18.01 3.07 19.36
N SER A 6 18.75 3.48 18.32
CA SER A 6 18.59 4.80 17.69
C SER A 6 17.17 4.99 17.17
N LEU A 7 16.64 3.99 16.47
CA LEU A 7 15.28 3.99 15.95
C LEU A 7 14.20 3.99 17.04
N TYR A 8 14.47 3.32 18.16
CA TYR A 8 13.60 3.28 19.33
C TYR A 8 13.52 4.62 20.07
N ASP A 9 14.56 5.45 20.02
CA ASP A 9 14.55 6.75 20.70
C ASP A 9 13.95 7.87 19.84
N LEU A 10 13.69 7.60 18.56
CA LEU A 10 12.98 8.50 17.65
C LEU A 10 11.47 8.54 17.98
N VAL A 11 11.08 9.51 18.81
CA VAL A 11 9.69 9.94 19.04
C VAL A 11 8.94 10.29 17.74
N PRO A 12 9.51 11.04 16.76
CA PRO A 12 8.76 11.38 15.54
C PRO A 12 8.34 10.15 14.73
N LEU A 13 9.16 9.09 14.73
CA LEU A 13 8.80 7.84 14.07
C LEU A 13 7.54 7.22 14.69
N GLN A 14 7.45 7.20 16.03
CA GLN A 14 6.27 6.68 16.73
C GLN A 14 5.02 7.50 16.42
N ALA A 15 5.13 8.83 16.38
CA ALA A 15 4.02 9.71 16.03
C ALA A 15 3.51 9.43 14.60
N VAL A 16 4.44 9.26 13.65
CA VAL A 16 4.11 8.92 12.26
C VAL A 16 3.45 7.54 12.15
N GLN A 17 3.92 6.54 12.90
CA GLN A 17 3.30 5.21 12.93
C GLN A 17 1.86 5.26 13.44
N TRP A 18 1.59 5.97 14.54
CA TRP A 18 0.24 6.17 15.05
C TRP A 18 -0.65 6.94 14.07
N LEU A 19 -0.12 7.97 13.42
CA LEU A 19 -0.85 8.69 12.38
C LEU A 19 -1.28 7.74 11.25
N PHE A 20 -0.38 6.89 10.76
CA PHE A 20 -0.72 5.90 9.74
C PHE A 20 -1.79 4.91 10.20
N VAL A 21 -1.75 4.45 11.45
CA VAL A 21 -2.77 3.56 12.03
C VAL A 21 -4.15 4.26 12.02
N VAL A 22 -4.23 5.48 12.52
CA VAL A 22 -5.49 6.25 12.58
C VAL A 22 -6.02 6.55 11.18
N MET A 23 -5.17 7.01 10.27
CA MET A 23 -5.55 7.29 8.87
C MET A 23 -6.02 6.02 8.15
N SER A 24 -5.37 4.88 8.37
CA SER A 24 -5.78 3.60 7.79
C SER A 24 -7.13 3.13 8.33
N ALA A 25 -7.37 3.27 9.64
CA ALA A 25 -8.65 2.95 10.25
C ALA A 25 -9.79 3.83 9.72
N MET A 26 -9.55 5.15 9.59
CA MET A 26 -10.52 6.08 8.99
C MET A 26 -10.79 5.74 7.52
N SER A 27 -9.74 5.40 6.75
CA SER A 27 -9.88 4.99 5.34
C SER A 27 -10.73 3.73 5.20
N ILE A 28 -10.48 2.70 6.01
CA ILE A 28 -11.30 1.47 6.04
C ILE A 28 -12.76 1.81 6.41
N GLY A 29 -12.97 2.64 7.43
CA GLY A 29 -14.30 3.10 7.83
C GLY A 29 -15.04 3.81 6.69
N LEU A 30 -14.35 4.71 5.99
CA LEU A 30 -14.90 5.44 4.86
C LEU A 30 -15.28 4.51 3.71
N ILE A 31 -14.40 3.56 3.34
CA ILE A 31 -14.70 2.59 2.28
C ILE A 31 -15.92 1.74 2.63
N CYS A 32 -16.00 1.24 3.87
CA CYS A 32 -17.16 0.48 4.34
C CYS A 32 -18.45 1.30 4.30
N TYR A 33 -18.38 2.57 4.71
CA TYR A 33 -19.52 3.49 4.67
C TYR A 33 -19.97 3.76 3.23
N THR A 34 -19.04 4.12 2.34
CA THR A 34 -19.30 4.38 0.92
C THR A 34 -19.83 3.13 0.22
N ALA A 35 -19.30 1.95 0.52
CA ALA A 35 -19.75 0.70 -0.08
C ALA A 35 -21.21 0.38 0.31
N ARG A 36 -21.60 0.64 1.57
CA ARG A 36 -22.96 0.38 2.06
C ARG A 36 -23.98 1.38 1.53
N HIS A 37 -23.64 2.66 1.50
CA HIS A 37 -24.62 3.72 1.22
C HIS A 37 -24.61 4.21 -0.23
N TYR A 38 -23.45 4.26 -0.88
CA TYR A 38 -23.31 5.00 -2.13
C TYR A 38 -23.14 4.12 -3.37
N LEU A 39 -22.59 2.89 -3.26
CA LEU A 39 -22.46 1.99 -4.42
C LEU A 39 -23.80 1.59 -5.06
N HIS A 40 -24.90 1.67 -4.31
CA HIS A 40 -26.25 1.42 -4.82
C HIS A 40 -26.89 2.65 -5.47
N MET A 41 -26.44 3.87 -5.15
CA MET A 41 -27.06 5.12 -5.62
C MET A 41 -26.26 5.82 -6.74
N THR A 42 -25.25 5.16 -7.31
CA THR A 42 -24.28 5.84 -8.17
C THR A 42 -24.86 6.32 -9.50
N ILE A 43 -24.64 7.61 -9.80
CA ILE A 43 -24.90 8.32 -11.07
C ILE A 43 -23.90 7.91 -12.18
N PHE A 44 -22.87 7.13 -11.85
CA PHE A 44 -21.79 6.78 -12.78
C PHE A 44 -22.22 5.70 -13.79
N ASP A 45 -21.75 5.84 -15.03
CA ASP A 45 -21.85 4.80 -16.05
C ASP A 45 -21.23 3.48 -15.56
N ASP A 46 -21.83 2.36 -15.95
CA ASP A 46 -21.40 1.01 -15.54
C ASP A 46 -19.90 0.76 -15.77
N VAL A 47 -19.32 1.35 -16.82
CA VAL A 47 -17.90 1.20 -17.16
C VAL A 47 -16.98 1.91 -16.16
N THR A 48 -17.34 3.12 -15.74
CA THR A 48 -16.59 3.89 -14.73
C THR A 48 -16.75 3.27 -13.35
N LYS A 49 -17.93 2.68 -13.08
CA LYS A 49 -18.22 1.97 -11.84
C LYS A 49 -17.28 0.78 -11.63
N GLU A 50 -16.96 -0.01 -12.67
CA GLU A 50 -16.00 -1.13 -12.57
C GLU A 50 -14.61 -0.65 -12.07
N LEU A 51 -14.09 0.47 -12.60
CA LEU A 51 -12.80 1.03 -12.17
C LEU A 51 -12.83 1.59 -10.75
N ILE A 52 -13.91 2.27 -10.37
CA ILE A 52 -14.08 2.82 -9.02
C ILE A 52 -14.15 1.69 -7.98
N ILE A 53 -14.85 0.60 -8.29
CA ILE A 53 -14.90 -0.57 -7.41
C ILE A 53 -13.50 -1.17 -7.27
N ALA A 54 -12.76 -1.35 -8.38
CA ALA A 54 -11.39 -1.85 -8.33
C ALA A 54 -10.47 -0.94 -7.49
N LEU A 55 -10.59 0.38 -7.64
CA LEU A 55 -9.88 1.37 -6.84
C LEU A 55 -10.16 1.19 -5.34
N TYR A 56 -11.42 1.10 -4.93
CA TYR A 56 -11.77 0.91 -3.52
C TYR A 56 -11.24 -0.40 -2.94
N VAL A 57 -11.24 -1.48 -3.72
CA VAL A 57 -10.64 -2.75 -3.30
C VAL A 57 -9.14 -2.57 -3.07
N TYR A 58 -8.41 -1.93 -3.98
CA TYR A 58 -6.98 -1.68 -3.80
C TYR A 58 -6.68 -0.78 -2.59
N ILE A 59 -7.46 0.28 -2.37
CA ILE A 59 -7.31 1.15 -1.20
C ILE A 59 -7.60 0.37 0.09
N ALA A 60 -8.62 -0.50 0.11
CA ALA A 60 -8.94 -1.30 1.28
C ALA A 60 -7.80 -2.28 1.64
N ILE A 61 -7.24 -2.98 0.65
CA ILE A 61 -6.10 -3.87 0.85
C ILE A 61 -4.89 -3.07 1.32
N TYR A 62 -4.59 -1.93 0.68
CA TYR A 62 -3.49 -1.05 1.08
C TYR A 62 -3.62 -0.60 2.53
N ALA A 63 -4.80 -0.10 2.92
CA ALA A 63 -5.07 0.37 4.28
C ALA A 63 -5.00 -0.77 5.30
N LEU A 64 -5.47 -1.96 4.96
CA LEU A 64 -5.37 -3.13 5.84
C LEU A 64 -3.92 -3.58 6.05
N CYS A 65 -3.13 -3.67 4.98
CA CYS A 65 -1.71 -3.99 5.07
C CYS A 65 -0.94 -2.92 5.86
N LEU A 66 -1.26 -1.63 5.64
CA LEU A 66 -0.61 -0.53 6.35
C LEU A 66 -0.99 -0.51 7.83
N PHE A 67 -2.27 -0.69 8.15
CA PHE A 67 -2.75 -0.79 9.52
C PHE A 67 -2.04 -1.92 10.27
N THR A 68 -2.00 -3.11 9.67
CA THR A 68 -1.39 -4.30 10.30
C THR A 68 0.09 -4.12 10.54
N ILE A 69 0.89 -3.71 9.54
CA ILE A 69 2.34 -3.57 9.72
C ILE A 69 2.69 -2.50 10.76
N GLN A 70 2.01 -1.35 10.76
CA GLN A 70 2.29 -0.27 11.70
C GLN A 70 1.86 -0.63 13.12
N LEU A 71 0.71 -1.29 13.27
CA LEU A 71 0.25 -1.77 14.57
C LEU A 71 1.19 -2.84 15.12
N THR A 72 1.63 -3.80 14.30
CA THR A 72 2.57 -4.83 14.73
C THR A 72 3.90 -4.19 15.16
N GLN A 73 4.45 -3.23 14.41
CA GLN A 73 5.68 -2.52 14.80
C GLN A 73 5.54 -1.81 16.16
N LEU A 74 4.41 -1.15 16.41
CA LEU A 74 4.11 -0.51 17.70
C LEU A 74 4.00 -1.55 18.83
N ILE A 75 3.30 -2.67 18.59
CA ILE A 75 3.14 -3.75 19.56
C ILE A 75 4.51 -4.33 19.99
N TYR A 76 5.38 -4.67 19.03
CA TYR A 76 6.71 -5.19 19.35
C TYR A 76 7.54 -4.18 20.15
N ARG A 77 7.40 -2.89 19.85
CA ARG A 77 8.08 -1.82 20.57
C ARG A 77 7.60 -1.67 22.03
N TYR A 78 6.30 -1.81 22.27
CA TYR A 78 5.71 -1.68 23.61
C TYR A 78 5.87 -2.95 24.46
N ILE A 79 5.97 -4.12 23.85
CA ILE A 79 6.15 -5.39 24.57
C ILE A 79 7.63 -5.66 24.91
N ALA A 80 8.57 -5.17 24.10
CA ALA A 80 9.99 -5.42 24.30
C ALA A 80 10.47 -4.93 25.68
N SER A 81 11.06 -5.82 26.47
CA SER A 81 11.64 -5.48 27.76
C SER A 81 12.92 -4.65 27.60
N GLU A 82 13.67 -4.93 26.52
CA GLU A 82 14.86 -4.18 26.14
C GLU A 82 14.72 -3.58 24.75
N LYS A 83 15.32 -2.41 24.52
CA LYS A 83 15.31 -1.72 23.21
C LYS A 83 15.83 -2.60 22.07
N CYS A 84 16.76 -3.52 22.36
CA CYS A 84 17.32 -4.43 21.37
C CYS A 84 16.33 -5.47 20.85
N GLU A 85 15.33 -5.81 21.66
CA GLU A 85 14.34 -6.84 21.38
C GLU A 85 13.13 -6.33 20.60
N ALA A 86 13.00 -5.00 20.42
CA ALA A 86 11.95 -4.34 19.64
C ALA A 86 12.01 -4.63 18.13
N GLN A 87 12.72 -5.68 17.71
CA GLN A 87 12.87 -6.07 16.31
C GLN A 87 11.68 -6.92 15.85
N LEU A 88 11.23 -6.63 14.63
CA LEU A 88 10.17 -7.37 13.98
C LEU A 88 10.74 -8.57 13.21
N PRO A 89 10.07 -9.75 13.21
CA PRO A 89 10.43 -10.82 12.29
C PRO A 89 10.30 -10.36 10.83
N LYS A 90 11.29 -10.64 9.99
CA LYS A 90 11.28 -10.20 8.58
C LYS A 90 10.12 -10.78 7.78
N THR A 91 9.52 -11.89 8.21
CA THR A 91 8.31 -12.46 7.60
C THR A 91 7.15 -11.48 7.58
N TRP A 92 7.02 -10.60 8.59
CA TRP A 92 5.99 -9.56 8.63
C TRP A 92 6.26 -8.42 7.63
N CYS A 93 7.51 -8.26 7.15
CA CYS A 93 7.85 -7.27 6.14
C CYS A 93 7.22 -7.56 4.78
N ILE A 94 6.70 -8.78 4.55
CA ILE A 94 5.94 -9.10 3.33
C ILE A 94 4.74 -8.16 3.13
N LEU A 95 4.09 -7.72 4.22
CA LEU A 95 2.99 -6.77 4.13
C LEU A 95 3.44 -5.42 3.58
N ARG A 96 4.66 -4.99 3.93
CA ARG A 96 5.23 -3.77 3.36
C ARG A 96 5.57 -3.94 1.89
N TYR A 97 6.04 -5.12 1.49
CA TYR A 97 6.23 -5.44 0.08
C TYR A 97 4.92 -5.38 -0.70
N CYS A 98 3.83 -5.93 -0.14
CA CYS A 98 2.49 -5.80 -0.71
C CYS A 98 2.07 -4.34 -0.88
N ILE A 99 2.28 -3.49 0.14
CA ILE A 99 1.97 -2.05 0.08
C ILE A 99 2.71 -1.39 -1.08
N THR A 100 4.02 -1.61 -1.22
CA THR A 100 4.81 -1.03 -2.31
C THR A 100 4.31 -1.45 -3.69
N MET A 101 3.89 -2.72 -3.84
CA MET A 101 3.32 -3.21 -5.10
C MET A 101 1.94 -2.62 -5.38
N LEU A 102 1.10 -2.46 -4.36
CA LEU A 102 -0.23 -1.86 -4.49
C LEU A 102 -0.17 -0.41 -4.95
N VAL A 103 0.87 0.35 -4.61
CA VAL A 103 1.06 1.72 -5.13
C VAL A 103 1.10 1.73 -6.65
N VAL A 104 1.78 0.76 -7.26
CA VAL A 104 1.84 0.64 -8.72
C VAL A 104 0.45 0.32 -9.30
N SER A 105 -0.31 -0.58 -8.67
CA SER A 105 -1.69 -0.85 -9.05
C SER A 105 -2.56 0.40 -9.01
N LEU A 106 -2.46 1.18 -7.93
CA LEU A 106 -3.23 2.41 -7.73
C LEU A 106 -2.92 3.44 -8.82
N ILE A 107 -1.65 3.62 -9.19
CA ILE A 107 -1.25 4.51 -10.28
C ILE A 107 -1.89 4.07 -11.60
N VAL A 108 -1.81 2.78 -11.94
CA VAL A 108 -2.41 2.25 -13.17
C VAL A 108 -3.93 2.44 -13.20
N ILE A 109 -4.62 2.21 -12.07
CA ILE A 109 -6.06 2.44 -11.97
C ILE A 109 -6.39 3.92 -12.13
N HIS A 110 -5.64 4.83 -11.51
CA HIS A 110 -5.86 6.27 -11.68
C HIS A 110 -5.69 6.71 -13.14
N VAL A 111 -4.65 6.22 -13.82
CA VAL A 111 -4.49 6.44 -15.27
C VAL A 111 -5.68 5.88 -16.05
N GLY A 112 -6.16 4.68 -15.70
CA GLY A 112 -7.35 4.08 -16.29
C GLY A 112 -8.60 4.94 -16.14
N ILE A 113 -8.83 5.52 -14.96
CA ILE A 113 -9.94 6.44 -14.68
C ILE A 113 -9.81 7.72 -15.52
N THR A 114 -8.61 8.31 -15.59
CA THR A 114 -8.35 9.50 -16.43
C THR A 114 -8.62 9.21 -17.91
N VAL A 115 -8.17 8.06 -18.42
CA VAL A 115 -8.44 7.62 -19.79
C VAL A 115 -9.94 7.42 -20.02
N GLN A 116 -10.69 6.84 -19.06
CA GLN A 116 -12.14 6.73 -19.20
C GLN A 116 -12.84 8.08 -19.27
N HIS A 117 -12.44 9.04 -18.43
CA HIS A 117 -12.97 10.40 -18.53
C HIS A 117 -12.70 11.00 -19.91
N MET A 118 -11.49 10.84 -20.43
CA MET A 118 -11.14 11.29 -21.79
C MET A 118 -12.02 10.61 -22.85
N LEU A 119 -12.16 9.29 -22.81
CA LEU A 119 -12.98 8.54 -23.79
C LEU A 119 -14.45 8.94 -23.73
N SER A 120 -14.98 9.22 -22.53
CA SER A 120 -16.33 9.73 -22.34
C SER A 120 -16.50 11.14 -22.91
N THR A 121 -15.54 12.06 -22.66
CA THR A 121 -15.55 13.42 -23.21
C THR A 121 -15.54 13.44 -24.74
N PHE A 122 -14.80 12.53 -25.38
CA PHE A 122 -14.76 12.42 -26.84
C PHE A 122 -15.85 11.51 -27.43
N LEU A 123 -16.84 11.10 -26.64
CA LEU A 123 -17.99 10.30 -27.08
C LEU A 123 -17.60 8.97 -27.75
N PHE A 124 -16.51 8.34 -27.32
CA PHE A 124 -16.14 7.02 -27.81
C PHE A 124 -17.20 5.98 -27.43
N GLY A 125 -17.40 4.99 -28.31
CA GLY A 125 -18.40 3.93 -28.09
C GLY A 125 -18.15 3.11 -26.82
N SER A 126 -19.23 2.69 -26.17
CA SER A 126 -19.20 1.93 -24.91
C SER A 126 -18.38 0.63 -24.97
N ARG A 127 -18.30 -0.01 -26.15
CA ARG A 127 -17.45 -1.20 -26.37
C ARG A 127 -15.97 -0.88 -26.15
N VAL A 128 -15.50 0.25 -26.69
CA VAL A 128 -14.09 0.68 -26.57
C VAL A 128 -13.78 1.02 -25.12
N GLN A 129 -14.65 1.80 -24.47
CA GLN A 129 -14.52 2.13 -23.05
C GLN A 129 -14.42 0.85 -22.19
N LYS A 130 -15.31 -0.13 -22.41
CA LYS A 130 -15.29 -1.39 -21.64
C LYS A 130 -14.01 -2.20 -21.84
N ILE A 131 -13.46 -2.23 -23.06
CA ILE A 131 -12.18 -2.89 -23.36
C ILE A 131 -11.05 -2.22 -22.58
N PHE A 132 -10.95 -0.88 -22.63
CA PHE A 132 -9.91 -0.14 -21.93
C PHE A 132 -9.98 -0.33 -20.41
N THR A 133 -11.18 -0.32 -19.82
CA THR A 133 -11.36 -0.58 -18.38
C THR A 133 -10.83 -1.96 -17.99
N ARG A 134 -11.21 -3.01 -18.73
CA ARG A 134 -10.77 -4.38 -18.43
C ARG A 134 -9.27 -4.56 -18.58
N ILE A 135 -8.67 -3.94 -19.59
CA ILE A 135 -7.22 -3.95 -19.79
C ILE A 135 -6.52 -3.21 -18.64
N ALA A 136 -7.01 -2.04 -18.24
CA ALA A 136 -6.42 -1.29 -17.12
C ALA A 136 -6.47 -2.08 -15.81
N ILE A 137 -7.60 -2.73 -15.50
CA ILE A 137 -7.73 -3.61 -14.33
C ILE A 137 -6.75 -4.78 -14.43
N LEU A 138 -6.67 -5.46 -15.58
CA LEU A 138 -5.75 -6.59 -15.78
C LEU A 138 -4.28 -6.17 -15.60
N ILE A 139 -3.87 -5.05 -16.20
CA ILE A 139 -2.51 -4.52 -16.06
C ILE A 139 -2.22 -4.14 -14.61
N SER A 140 -3.18 -3.50 -13.92
CA SER A 140 -3.04 -3.12 -12.51
C SER A 140 -2.76 -4.31 -11.59
N PHE A 141 -3.21 -5.51 -11.96
CA PHE A 141 -2.98 -6.74 -11.21
C PHE A 141 -1.66 -7.41 -11.61
N LEU A 142 -1.43 -7.60 -12.92
CA LEU A 142 -0.27 -8.35 -13.41
C LEU A 142 1.05 -7.62 -13.23
N TRP A 143 1.07 -6.31 -13.49
CA TRP A 143 2.30 -5.53 -13.50
C TRP A 143 3.02 -5.48 -12.14
N PRO A 144 2.34 -5.20 -11.01
CA PRO A 144 2.99 -5.25 -9.70
C PRO A 144 3.47 -6.64 -9.31
N VAL A 145 2.80 -7.72 -9.75
CA VAL A 145 3.27 -9.09 -9.45
C VAL A 145 4.62 -9.34 -10.13
N VAL A 146 4.76 -8.95 -11.39
CA VAL A 146 6.01 -9.06 -12.14
C VAL A 146 7.10 -8.19 -11.50
N LEU A 147 6.79 -6.93 -11.20
CA LEU A 147 7.74 -6.03 -10.55
C LEU A 147 8.17 -6.53 -9.17
N GLY A 148 7.23 -7.04 -8.37
CA GLY A 148 7.51 -7.62 -7.05
C GLY A 148 8.39 -8.85 -7.13
N ALA A 149 8.09 -9.77 -8.06
CA ALA A 149 8.92 -10.95 -8.27
C ALA A 149 10.36 -10.57 -8.67
N ILE A 150 10.54 -9.58 -9.54
CA ILE A 150 11.87 -9.10 -9.96
C ILE A 150 12.59 -8.38 -8.81
N ALA A 151 11.90 -7.49 -8.11
CA ALA A 151 12.48 -6.64 -7.07
C ALA A 151 12.91 -7.43 -5.83
N TYR A 152 12.18 -8.49 -5.48
CA TYR A 152 12.36 -9.23 -4.22
C TYR A 152 12.92 -10.63 -4.36
N ARG A 153 13.26 -11.11 -5.58
CA ARG A 153 13.76 -12.49 -5.78
C ARG A 153 14.99 -12.87 -4.94
N ASN A 154 15.78 -11.88 -4.53
CA ASN A 154 17.03 -12.09 -3.79
C ASN A 154 16.92 -11.72 -2.30
N ASP A 155 15.77 -11.21 -1.83
CA ASP A 155 15.60 -10.78 -0.44
C ASP A 155 15.26 -12.00 0.44
N SER A 156 16.06 -12.24 1.48
CA SER A 156 15.75 -13.29 2.46
C SER A 156 14.69 -12.81 3.47
N LEU A 157 13.62 -13.60 3.66
CA LEU A 157 12.62 -13.38 4.71
C LEU A 157 13.04 -13.89 6.10
N GLU A 158 14.26 -14.40 6.22
CA GLU A 158 14.80 -14.95 7.46
C GLU A 158 15.40 -13.87 8.37
N GLY A 159 15.23 -14.08 9.68
CA GLY A 159 15.78 -13.23 10.74
C GLY A 159 14.83 -12.13 11.21
N ARG A 160 15.42 -11.14 11.89
CA ARG A 160 14.72 -10.00 12.49
C ARG A 160 15.27 -8.69 11.94
N THR A 161 14.45 -7.64 11.94
CA THR A 161 14.85 -6.29 11.53
C THR A 161 14.25 -5.26 12.47
N ALA A 162 14.97 -4.16 12.72
CA ALA A 162 14.46 -3.03 13.49
C ALA A 162 13.28 -2.35 12.78
N TYR A 163 13.28 -2.38 11.46
CA TYR A 163 12.26 -1.77 10.63
C TYR A 163 12.19 -2.47 9.28
N CYS A 164 10.99 -2.63 8.75
CA CYS A 164 10.82 -3.06 7.36
C CYS A 164 11.08 -1.84 6.47
N SER A 165 12.26 -1.72 5.87
CA SER A 165 12.48 -0.73 4.80
C SER A 165 11.82 -1.21 3.52
N GLY A 166 11.14 -0.31 2.78
CA GLY A 166 10.69 -0.62 1.42
C GLY A 166 11.87 -0.46 0.45
N ILE A 167 12.04 -1.40 -0.49
CA ILE A 167 12.99 -1.54 -1.63
C ILE A 167 14.11 -0.48 -1.70
N THR A 168 15.38 -0.82 -1.47
CA THR A 168 16.25 -1.68 -2.30
C THR A 168 17.43 -2.21 -1.48
N ALA A 169 18.14 -3.23 -1.98
CA ALA A 169 19.50 -3.56 -1.53
C ALA A 169 20.50 -2.37 -1.60
N GLY A 170 20.14 -1.27 -2.30
CA GLY A 170 20.86 0.01 -2.30
C GLY A 170 20.31 1.07 -1.32
N SER A 171 19.14 0.86 -0.69
CA SER A 171 18.53 1.84 0.23
C SER A 171 19.16 1.83 1.61
N ALA A 172 20.05 0.89 1.92
CA ALA A 172 20.95 1.04 3.07
C ALA A 172 21.78 2.33 2.94
N TYR A 173 22.16 2.71 1.71
CA TYR A 173 22.89 3.95 1.42
C TYR A 173 21.99 5.19 1.51
N VAL A 174 20.74 5.10 1.04
CA VAL A 174 19.77 6.22 1.12
C VAL A 174 19.33 6.47 2.56
N LEU A 175 19.07 5.41 3.35
CA LEU A 175 18.77 5.54 4.78
C LEU A 175 19.97 6.07 5.59
N SER A 176 21.21 5.85 5.13
CA SER A 176 22.38 6.44 5.79
C SER A 176 22.57 7.93 5.50
N ILE A 177 21.96 8.45 4.42
CA ILE A 177 22.03 9.88 4.07
C ILE A 177 20.97 10.70 4.82
N ASP A 178 19.79 10.12 5.13
CA ASP A 178 18.71 10.78 5.89
C ASP A 178 18.96 10.84 7.42
N MET A 179 20.06 10.27 7.91
CA MET A 179 20.46 10.32 9.34
C MET A 179 21.64 11.27 9.64
N PHE A 180 22.03 12.12 8.67
CA PHE A 180 22.99 13.22 8.87
C PHE A 180 22.30 14.58 8.89
#